data_AF-A0ABD0REU1-F1
#
_entry.id   AF-A0ABD0REU1-F1
#
_cell.length_a   1.000
_cell.length_b   1.000
_cell.length_c   1.000
_cell.angle_alpha   90.00
_cell.angle_beta   90.00
_cell.angle_gamma   90.00
#
_symmetry.space_group_name_H-M   'P 1'
#
loop_
_entity.id
_entity.type
_entity.pdbx_description
1 polymer ?
#
loop_
_entity_poly.entity_id
_entity_poly.type
_entity_poly.pdbx_seq_one_letter_code
_entity_poly.pdbx_strand_id
1 'polypeptide(L)'
;EGGAGSVDQWQRTYRRCAANEVHHIRLEESKFFGEYQGKSFTFASFHAHKKYGVCLIGVRRMDTANILLNPGPCHIMGASDTCFYINISKEENSAFVRGHREPVRGPGGDSRGVPQTIYHGLTR
;
A
#
# COMPACT_ATOMS: atom_id res chain seq x y z
N GLU A 1 -21.89 30.97 15.41
CA GLU A 1 -21.91 29.54 15.05
C GLU A 1 -21.02 29.34 13.82
N GLY A 2 -19.79 28.88 14.01
CA GLY A 2 -18.76 28.91 12.96
C GLY A 2 -18.09 27.56 12.74
N GLY A 3 -18.20 27.03 11.52
CA GLY A 3 -17.04 26.49 10.80
C GLY A 3 -16.48 25.10 11.16
N ALA A 4 -17.30 24.10 11.47
CA ALA A 4 -16.83 22.71 11.66
C ALA A 4 -16.67 21.89 10.34
N GLY A 5 -16.54 22.55 9.19
CA GLY A 5 -16.57 21.88 7.88
C GLY A 5 -15.20 21.55 7.30
N SER A 6 -14.25 22.49 7.34
CA SER A 6 -13.03 22.44 6.54
C SER A 6 -11.75 22.17 7.34
N VAL A 7 -11.61 22.75 8.54
CA VAL A 7 -10.44 22.52 9.42
C VAL A 7 -10.33 21.05 9.80
N ASP A 8 -11.47 20.39 10.00
CA ASP A 8 -11.49 18.98 10.38
C ASP A 8 -11.14 18.03 9.21
N GLN A 9 -11.38 18.43 7.96
CA GLN A 9 -11.17 17.54 6.81
C GLN A 9 -9.68 17.34 6.50
N TRP A 10 -8.90 18.42 6.41
CA TRP A 10 -7.47 18.30 6.13
C TRP A 10 -6.72 17.64 7.29
N GLN A 11 -7.12 17.93 8.54
CA GLN A 11 -6.53 17.31 9.73
C GLN A 11 -6.81 15.80 9.77
N ARG A 12 -8.02 15.37 9.43
CA ARG A 12 -8.35 13.93 9.32
C ARG A 12 -7.48 13.24 8.28
N THR A 13 -7.31 13.84 7.10
CA THR A 13 -6.44 13.29 6.04
C THR A 13 -4.99 13.24 6.49
N TYR A 14 -4.48 14.33 7.07
CA TYR A 14 -3.11 14.42 7.57
C TYR A 14 -2.85 13.36 8.63
N ARG A 15 -3.70 13.25 9.66
CA ARG A 15 -3.56 12.24 10.73
C ARG A 15 -3.55 10.82 10.17
N ARG A 16 -4.42 10.52 9.19
CA ARG A 16 -4.46 9.20 8.54
C ARG A 16 -3.17 8.91 7.76
N CYS A 17 -2.69 9.88 6.97
CA CYS A 17 -1.53 9.69 6.11
C CYS A 17 -0.19 9.78 6.85
N ALA A 18 -0.14 10.42 8.02
CA ALA A 18 1.06 10.53 8.86
C ALA A 18 1.53 9.19 9.43
N ALA A 19 0.66 8.18 9.44
CA ALA A 19 0.98 6.82 9.89
C ALA A 19 1.65 5.96 8.80
N ASN A 20 1.94 6.50 7.61
CA ASN A 20 2.65 5.77 6.58
C ASN A 20 4.12 5.55 6.98
N GLU A 21 4.58 4.32 6.81
CA GLU A 21 5.95 3.91 7.06
C GLU A 21 6.53 3.24 5.81
N VAL A 22 7.86 3.18 5.74
CA VAL A 22 8.55 2.41 4.70
C VAL A 22 8.75 0.98 5.19
N HIS A 23 8.36 0.02 4.36
CA HIS A 23 8.52 -1.40 4.62
C HIS A 23 9.25 -2.08 3.46
N HIS A 24 9.71 -3.30 3.70
CA HIS A 24 10.29 -4.15 2.67
C HIS A 24 9.70 -5.57 2.72
N ILE A 25 9.68 -6.24 1.58
CA ILE A 25 9.26 -7.64 1.42
C ILE A 25 9.93 -8.26 0.19
N ARG A 26 10.16 -9.57 0.18
CA ARG A 26 10.56 -10.27 -1.06
C ARG A 26 9.35 -10.37 -1.99
N LEU A 27 9.56 -10.20 -3.28
CA LEU A 27 8.47 -10.17 -4.25
C LEU A 27 7.61 -11.44 -4.21
N GLU A 28 8.24 -12.61 -4.19
CA GLU A 28 7.55 -13.90 -4.16
C GLU A 28 6.75 -14.16 -2.87
N GLU A 29 7.11 -13.51 -1.77
CA GLU A 29 6.43 -13.63 -0.47
C GLU A 29 5.25 -12.65 -0.36
N SER A 30 5.13 -11.70 -1.29
CA SER A 30 4.14 -10.64 -1.25
C SER A 30 2.84 -11.04 -1.95
N LYS A 31 1.71 -10.90 -1.25
CA LYS A 31 0.36 -10.85 -1.83
C LYS A 31 0.12 -9.56 -2.60
N PHE A 32 0.80 -8.45 -2.26
CA PHE A 32 0.69 -7.20 -3.02
C PHE A 32 1.41 -7.25 -4.36
N PHE A 33 2.62 -7.84 -4.39
CA PHE A 33 3.53 -7.74 -5.55
C PHE A 33 3.80 -9.07 -6.26
N GLY A 34 3.52 -10.22 -5.62
CA GLY A 34 3.89 -11.54 -6.14
C GLY A 34 3.28 -11.85 -7.51
N GLU A 35 2.05 -11.37 -7.78
CA GLU A 35 1.40 -11.51 -9.10
C GLU A 35 2.10 -10.72 -10.22
N TYR A 36 3.00 -9.79 -9.87
CA TYR A 36 3.74 -8.96 -10.82
C TYR A 36 5.17 -9.44 -11.08
N GLN A 37 5.51 -10.67 -10.69
CA GLN A 37 6.74 -11.31 -11.13
C GLN A 37 6.83 -11.30 -12.67
N GLY A 38 7.99 -10.93 -13.20
CA GLY A 38 8.21 -10.83 -14.66
C GLY A 38 7.53 -9.62 -15.31
N LYS A 39 6.89 -8.74 -14.54
CA LYS A 39 6.39 -7.43 -15.00
C LYS A 39 7.42 -6.34 -14.72
N SER A 40 7.26 -5.19 -15.38
CA SER A 40 8.09 -4.03 -15.10
C SER A 40 7.76 -3.42 -13.74
N PHE A 41 8.75 -2.75 -13.14
CA PHE A 41 8.57 -1.98 -11.90
C PHE A 41 7.40 -0.99 -12.01
N THR A 42 7.33 -0.26 -13.12
CA THR A 42 6.28 0.75 -13.36
C THR A 42 4.89 0.13 -13.45
N PHE A 43 4.75 -1.04 -14.07
CA PHE A 43 3.50 -1.78 -14.16
C PHE A 43 3.03 -2.25 -12.79
N ALA A 44 3.93 -2.89 -12.03
CA ALA A 44 3.65 -3.35 -10.68
C ALA A 44 3.27 -2.19 -9.75
N SER A 45 3.99 -1.08 -9.81
CA SER A 45 3.71 0.12 -8.99
C SER A 45 2.31 0.67 -9.25
N PHE A 46 1.91 0.79 -10.52
CA PHE A 46 0.58 1.32 -10.86
C PHE A 46 -0.55 0.38 -10.41
N HIS A 47 -0.41 -0.92 -10.66
CA HIS A 47 -1.47 -1.88 -10.33
C HIS A 47 -1.56 -2.18 -8.82
N ALA A 48 -0.43 -2.26 -8.11
CA ALA A 48 -0.43 -2.42 -6.65
C ALA A 48 -1.09 -1.23 -5.94
N HIS A 49 -0.80 0.00 -6.40
CA HIS A 49 -1.47 1.19 -5.87
C HIS A 49 -2.96 1.17 -6.19
N LYS A 50 -3.35 0.87 -7.42
CA LYS A 50 -4.77 0.81 -7.82
C LYS A 50 -5.56 -0.24 -7.06
N LYS A 51 -4.95 -1.40 -6.77
CA LYS A 51 -5.62 -2.56 -6.17
C LYS A 51 -5.60 -2.52 -4.64
N TYR A 52 -4.48 -2.10 -4.05
CA TYR A 52 -4.24 -2.19 -2.60
C TYR A 52 -3.97 -0.85 -1.92
N GLY A 53 -3.79 0.25 -2.69
CA GLY A 53 -3.38 1.54 -2.14
C GLY A 53 -1.92 1.58 -1.69
N VAL A 54 -1.11 0.58 -2.04
CA VAL A 54 0.30 0.45 -1.63
C VAL A 54 1.21 1.14 -2.64
N CYS A 55 2.16 1.94 -2.17
CA CYS A 55 3.08 2.69 -3.02
C CYS A 55 4.46 2.03 -3.07
N LEU A 56 4.79 1.38 -4.18
CA LEU A 56 6.13 0.83 -4.42
C LEU A 56 7.12 1.97 -4.74
N ILE A 57 8.25 2.04 -4.04
CA ILE A 57 9.22 3.14 -4.17
C ILE A 57 10.59 2.69 -4.68
N GLY A 58 10.94 1.42 -4.52
CA GLY A 58 12.24 0.91 -4.95
C GLY A 58 12.36 -0.60 -4.89
N VAL A 59 13.47 -1.09 -5.39
CA VAL A 59 13.78 -2.53 -5.47
C VAL A 59 15.27 -2.76 -5.29
N ARG A 60 15.64 -3.89 -4.69
CA ARG A 60 17.02 -4.37 -4.58
C ARG A 60 17.08 -5.81 -5.07
N ARG A 61 18.04 -6.12 -5.94
CA ARG A 61 18.29 -7.50 -6.41
C ARG A 61 18.96 -8.32 -5.31
N MET A 62 18.75 -9.64 -5.29
CA MET A 62 19.31 -10.53 -4.26
C MET A 62 20.85 -10.54 -4.23
N ASP A 63 21.48 -10.38 -5.39
CA ASP A 63 22.93 -10.43 -5.62
C ASP A 63 23.64 -9.09 -5.40
N THR A 64 22.90 -8.01 -5.15
CA THR A 64 23.47 -6.67 -4.96
C THR A 64 22.97 -6.01 -3.68
N ALA A 65 23.85 -5.24 -3.03
CA ALA A 65 23.46 -4.41 -1.90
C ALA A 65 22.74 -3.11 -2.32
N ASN A 66 22.75 -2.77 -3.61
CA ASN A 66 22.27 -1.50 -4.12
C ASN A 66 20.74 -1.46 -4.19
N ILE A 67 20.17 -0.43 -3.58
CA ILE A 67 18.74 -0.13 -3.69
C ILE A 67 18.53 0.81 -4.87
N LEU A 68 17.70 0.40 -5.83
CA LEU A 68 17.29 1.22 -6.97
C LEU A 68 15.98 1.91 -6.63
N LEU A 69 15.99 3.24 -6.65
CA LEU A 69 14.81 4.07 -6.39
C LEU A 69 14.12 4.41 -7.71
N ASN A 70 12.83 4.09 -7.79
CA ASN A 70 11.98 4.28 -8.98
C ASN A 70 12.63 3.83 -10.32
N PRO A 71 12.99 2.54 -10.49
CA PRO A 71 13.46 2.03 -11.76
C PRO A 71 12.46 2.24 -12.91
N GLY A 72 12.98 2.52 -14.11
CA GLY A 72 12.17 2.70 -15.30
C GLY A 72 11.55 1.39 -15.84
N PRO A 73 10.76 1.46 -16.93
CA PRO A 73 10.01 0.34 -17.49
C PRO A 73 10.86 -0.88 -17.91
N CYS A 74 12.14 -0.69 -18.22
CA CYS A 74 13.06 -1.78 -18.56
C CYS A 74 13.45 -2.65 -17.35
N HIS A 75 13.17 -2.20 -16.12
CA HIS A 75 13.44 -2.98 -14.93
C HIS A 75 12.32 -4.02 -14.71
N ILE A 76 12.63 -5.27 -15.00
CA ILE A 76 11.72 -6.41 -14.78
C ILE A 76 11.93 -6.99 -13.39
N MET A 77 10.85 -7.14 -12.63
CA MET A 77 10.90 -7.63 -11.25
C MET A 77 11.08 -9.15 -11.19
N GLY A 78 12.03 -9.60 -10.37
CA GLY A 78 12.31 -11.01 -10.09
C GLY A 78 11.70 -11.49 -8.77
N ALA A 79 11.46 -12.79 -8.65
CA ALA A 79 10.89 -13.43 -7.45
C ALA A 79 11.66 -13.11 -6.16
N SER A 80 12.99 -13.15 -6.22
CA SER A 80 13.88 -12.92 -5.08
C SER A 80 14.21 -11.44 -4.85
N ASP A 81 13.66 -10.52 -5.65
CA ASP A 81 13.88 -9.09 -5.45
C ASP A 81 13.25 -8.62 -4.14
N THR A 82 13.96 -7.77 -3.41
CA THR A 82 13.41 -7.07 -2.25
C THR A 82 12.70 -5.80 -2.73
N CYS A 83 11.40 -5.73 -2.55
CA CYS A 83 10.56 -4.56 -2.85
C CYS A 83 10.50 -3.64 -1.63
N PHE A 84 10.64 -2.34 -1.85
CA PHE A 84 10.46 -1.30 -0.83
C PHE A 84 9.21 -0.49 -1.13
N TYR A 85 8.33 -0.33 -0.14
CA TYR A 85 7.04 0.31 -0.33
C TYR A 85 6.62 1.16 0.87
N ILE A 86 5.72 2.10 0.63
CA ILE A 86 5.07 2.93 1.65
C ILE A 86 3.65 2.41 1.88
N ASN A 87 3.32 2.16 3.14
CA ASN A 87 1.97 1.85 3.59
C ASN A 87 1.81 2.15 5.10
N ILE A 88 0.58 2.22 5.59
CA ILE A 88 0.30 2.39 7.04
C ILE A 88 0.64 1.13 7.85
N SER A 89 0.58 -0.05 7.23
CA SER A 89 0.86 -1.31 7.92
C SER A 89 1.73 -2.21 7.06
N LYS A 90 2.69 -2.87 7.71
CA LYS A 90 3.44 -3.96 7.09
C LYS A 90 2.47 -5.01 6.55
N GLU A 91 2.75 -5.52 5.37
CA GLU A 91 1.89 -6.45 4.65
C GLU A 91 1.38 -7.61 5.52
N GLU A 92 2.27 -8.26 6.28
CA GLU A 92 1.96 -9.38 7.21
C GLU A 92 0.86 -9.03 8.25
N ASN A 93 0.73 -7.75 8.59
CA ASN A 93 -0.24 -7.24 9.56
C ASN A 93 -1.52 -6.69 8.91
N SER A 94 -1.56 -6.59 7.58
CA SER A 94 -2.72 -6.04 6.89
C SER A 94 -3.94 -6.94 7.05
N ALA A 95 -5.12 -6.33 7.19
CA ALA A 95 -6.39 -7.05 7.29
C ALA A 95 -6.62 -7.97 6.06
N PHE A 96 -6.04 -7.62 4.91
CA PHE A 96 -6.04 -8.41 3.68
C PHE A 96 -5.31 -9.75 3.83
N VAL A 97 -4.27 -9.83 4.67
CA VAL A 97 -3.55 -11.07 4.97
C VAL A 97 -4.29 -11.89 6.03
N ARG A 98 -4.95 -11.24 7.00
CA ARG A 98 -5.65 -11.86 8.14
C ARG A 98 -7.07 -12.34 7.84
N GLY A 99 -7.58 -12.16 6.62
CA GLY A 99 -8.93 -12.53 6.17
C GLY A 99 -9.27 -14.03 6.14
N HIS A 100 -8.64 -14.87 6.97
CA HIS A 100 -9.09 -16.23 7.28
C HIS A 100 -9.49 -16.38 8.76
N ARG A 101 -9.82 -15.28 9.45
CA ARG A 101 -10.41 -15.34 10.78
C ARG A 101 -11.68 -14.48 10.82
N GLU A 102 -12.77 -15.17 11.09
CA GLU A 102 -14.17 -14.71 11.18
C GLU A 102 -14.33 -13.30 11.79
N PRO A 103 -15.33 -12.52 11.32
CA PRO A 103 -15.61 -11.20 11.86
C PRO A 103 -16.17 -11.33 13.29
N VAL A 104 -15.39 -10.91 14.29
CA VAL A 104 -15.94 -10.70 15.64
C VAL A 104 -16.85 -9.48 15.58
N ARG A 105 -18.16 -9.73 15.59
CA ARG A 105 -19.22 -8.74 15.77
C ARG A 105 -19.06 -8.08 17.15
N GLY A 106 -18.63 -6.83 17.19
CA GLY A 106 -18.87 -5.93 18.32
C GLY A 106 -20.23 -5.22 18.15
N PRO A 107 -20.97 -4.92 19.24
CA PRO A 107 -22.31 -4.38 19.13
C PRO A 107 -22.33 -2.85 18.97
N GLY A 108 -23.10 -2.36 18.00
CA GLY A 108 -23.77 -1.05 18.05
C GLY A 108 -23.06 0.14 17.41
N GLY A 109 -23.61 0.63 16.30
CA GLY A 109 -23.29 1.96 15.74
C GLY A 109 -23.64 2.09 14.26
N ASP A 110 -24.89 2.43 13.95
CA ASP A 110 -25.37 2.78 12.60
C ASP A 110 -24.58 3.98 12.04
N SER A 111 -23.89 3.79 10.92
CA SER A 111 -23.35 4.86 10.08
C SER A 111 -23.31 4.36 8.65
N ARG A 112 -24.42 4.64 7.96
CA ARG A 112 -24.66 4.35 6.55
C ARG A 112 -23.53 4.89 5.66
N GLY A 113 -22.90 3.96 4.95
CA GLY A 113 -22.47 4.11 3.56
C GLY A 113 -21.46 5.20 3.24
N VAL A 114 -20.19 4.98 3.57
CA VAL A 114 -19.08 5.50 2.75
C VAL A 114 -18.22 4.30 2.37
N PRO A 115 -18.03 4.01 1.06
CA PRO A 115 -17.10 2.96 0.66
C PRO A 115 -15.74 3.28 1.26
N GLN A 116 -15.15 2.34 2.01
CA GLN A 116 -13.77 2.44 2.44
C GLN A 116 -12.86 2.42 1.20
N THR A 117 -12.70 3.57 0.58
CA THR A 117 -11.69 3.80 -0.44
C THR A 117 -10.36 3.81 0.28
N ILE A 118 -9.73 2.64 0.31
CA ILE A 118 -8.31 2.44 0.59
C ILE A 118 -7.58 3.21 -0.51
N TYR A 119 -7.34 4.49 -0.25
CA TYR A 119 -6.48 5.39 -1.00
C TYR A 119 -6.68 5.39 -2.54
N HIS A 120 -7.58 6.24 -3.03
CA HIS A 120 -7.44 6.77 -4.40
C HIS A 120 -6.46 7.95 -4.31
N GLY A 121 -5.19 7.65 -4.56
CA GLY A 121 -4.07 8.52 -4.27
C GLY A 121 -3.95 9.81 -5.10
N LEU A 122 -2.75 10.37 -4.97
CA LEU A 122 -2.11 11.44 -5.76
C LEU A 122 -2.34 11.26 -7.28
N THR A 123 -3.52 11.62 -7.72
CA THR A 123 -3.87 11.82 -9.12
C THR A 123 -4.62 13.15 -9.16
N ARG A 124 -4.09 14.07 -9.96
CA ARG A 124 -4.73 15.34 -10.28
C ARG A 124 -6.10 15.11 -10.91
#